data_AF-A0A9W3CN25-F1
#
_entry.id   AF-A0A9W3CN25-F1
#
_cell.length_a   1.000
_cell.length_b   1.000
_cell.length_c   1.000
_cell.angle_alpha   90.00
_cell.angle_beta   90.00
_cell.angle_gamma   90.00
#
_symmetry.space_group_name_H-M   'P 1'
#
loop_
_entity.id
_entity.type
_entity.pdbx_description
1 polymer ?
#
loop_
_entity_poly.entity_id
_entity_poly.type
_entity_poly.pdbx_seq_one_letter_code
_entity_poly.pdbx_strand_id
1 'polypeptide(L)'
;MYEGTGDPDNYIAQYKERMLAVAIPRDAREATMCKGFGSTLTGPALQWYINLPTKSIMSFAALRDKFVEQFASSRNLEKNSDDLYEVFQHRNEPLRSYIARFNQEKVAIPECNADTAISAFKRGLLPEGDLYKELIKYKYRTM
;
A
#
# COMPACT_ATOMS: atom_id res chain seq x y z
N MET A 1 13.04 -6.60 8.31
CA MET A 1 13.81 -5.35 8.51
C MET A 1 13.73 -4.56 7.22
N TYR A 2 13.85 -3.23 7.27
CA TYR A 2 13.77 -2.38 6.07
C TYR A 2 15.17 -2.00 5.59
N GLU A 3 15.42 -2.15 4.28
CA GLU A 3 16.74 -1.94 3.67
C GLU A 3 16.85 -0.68 2.80
N GLY A 4 15.73 0.00 2.50
CA GLY A 4 15.71 1.21 1.66
C GLY A 4 14.92 1.10 0.35
N THR A 5 14.43 -0.09 0.01
CA THR A 5 13.88 -0.41 -1.32
C THR A 5 12.34 -0.47 -1.36
N GLY A 6 11.70 -0.77 -0.24
CA GLY A 6 10.24 -0.79 -0.14
C GLY A 6 9.65 0.60 0.08
N ASP A 7 8.33 0.70 -0.05
CA ASP A 7 7.60 1.93 0.23
C ASP A 7 7.81 2.39 1.70
N PRO A 8 8.36 3.59 1.93
CA PRO A 8 8.67 4.07 3.28
C PRO A 8 7.41 4.39 4.09
N ASP A 9 6.31 4.81 3.46
CA ASP A 9 5.05 5.14 4.14
C ASP A 9 4.41 3.86 4.70
N ASN A 10 4.36 2.79 3.90
CA ASN A 10 3.88 1.48 4.31
C ASN A 10 4.73 0.90 5.46
N TYR A 11 6.06 1.01 5.36
CA TYR A 11 6.94 0.56 6.43
C TYR A 11 6.71 1.33 7.74
N ILE A 12 6.55 2.66 7.69
CA ILE A 12 6.22 3.48 8.86
C ILE A 12 4.87 3.06 9.46
N ALA A 13 3.85 2.83 8.64
CA ALA A 13 2.53 2.41 9.10
C ALA A 13 2.61 1.09 9.87
N GLN A 14 3.28 0.08 9.29
CA GLN A 14 3.50 -1.21 9.95
C GLN A 14 4.33 -1.07 11.24
N TYR A 15 5.34 -0.19 11.25
CA TYR A 15 6.12 0.07 12.45
C TYR A 15 5.26 0.69 13.56
N LYS A 16 4.43 1.69 13.23
CA LYS A 16 3.49 2.32 14.17
C LYS A 16 2.52 1.32 14.75
N GLU A 17 1.88 0.49 13.92
CA GLU A 17 0.95 -0.54 14.39
C GLU A 17 1.60 -1.52 15.37
N ARG A 18 2.80 -2.00 15.04
CA ARG A 18 3.57 -2.85 15.95
C ARG A 18 3.84 -2.17 17.29
N MET A 19 4.24 -0.90 17.27
CA MET A 19 4.52 -0.16 18.51
C MET A 19 3.26 0.14 19.33
N LEU A 20 2.11 0.34 18.68
CA LEU A 20 0.82 0.50 19.35
C LEU A 20 0.34 -0.80 20.01
N ALA A 21 0.69 -1.95 19.45
CA ALA A 21 0.38 -3.26 20.04
C ALA A 21 1.23 -3.58 21.29
N VAL A 22 2.38 -2.92 21.47
CA VAL A 22 3.20 -3.08 22.68
C VAL A 22 2.60 -2.27 23.82
N ALA A 23 2.46 -2.89 24.99
CA ALA A 23 2.04 -2.22 26.22
C ALA A 23 3.14 -1.29 26.76
N ILE A 24 3.28 -0.11 26.15
CA ILE A 24 4.23 0.93 26.56
C ILE A 24 3.46 2.06 27.25
N PRO A 25 3.90 2.49 28.46
CA PRO A 25 3.39 3.69 29.13
C PRO A 25 3.37 4.90 28.18
N ARG A 26 2.35 5.75 28.28
CA ARG A 26 2.15 6.86 27.32
C ARG A 26 3.33 7.82 27.28
N ASP A 27 3.91 8.11 28.44
CA ASP A 27 5.09 8.96 28.65
C ASP A 27 6.38 8.39 28.04
N ALA A 28 6.50 7.06 27.97
CA ALA A 28 7.65 6.38 27.38
C ALA A 28 7.48 6.00 25.90
N ARG A 29 6.27 6.17 25.33
CA ARG A 29 5.91 5.65 24.00
C ARG A 29 6.74 6.26 22.89
N GLU A 30 6.82 7.59 22.81
CA GLU A 30 7.60 8.26 21.75
C GLU A 30 9.08 7.92 21.81
N ALA A 31 9.67 7.96 23.01
CA ALA A 31 11.08 7.62 23.20
C ALA A 31 11.37 6.18 22.79
N THR A 32 10.46 5.25 23.10
CA THR A 32 10.56 3.85 22.70
C THR A 32 10.44 3.69 21.18
N MET A 33 9.51 4.39 20.53
CA MET A 33 9.35 4.38 19.07
C MET A 33 10.59 4.92 18.36
N CYS A 34 11.18 6.02 18.82
CA CYS A 34 12.41 6.55 18.23
C CYS A 34 13.58 5.56 18.38
N LYS A 35 13.79 5.03 19.60
CA LYS A 35 14.88 4.09 19.88
C LYS A 35 14.72 2.76 19.14
N GLY A 36 13.50 2.24 19.07
CA GLY A 36 13.19 0.98 18.42
C GLY A 36 13.16 1.05 16.90
N PHE A 37 13.10 2.25 16.30
CA PHE A 37 13.05 2.37 14.84
C PHE A 37 14.34 1.84 14.20
N GLY A 38 15.49 2.32 14.68
CA GLY A 38 16.81 1.93 14.17
C GLY A 38 17.07 0.42 14.23
N SER A 39 16.55 -0.30 15.23
CA SER A 39 16.74 -1.76 15.36
C SER A 39 15.96 -2.58 14.32
N THR A 40 15.06 -1.94 13.58
CA THR A 40 14.27 -2.59 12.52
C THR A 40 14.79 -2.29 11.12
N LEU A 41 15.88 -1.51 11.02
CA LEU A 41 16.56 -1.15 9.77
C LEU A 41 17.74 -2.09 9.51
N THR A 42 18.09 -2.24 8.24
CA THR A 42 19.28 -2.95 7.79
C THR A 42 19.90 -2.24 6.57
N GLY A 43 21.12 -2.63 6.19
CA GLY A 43 21.76 -2.16 4.96
C GLY A 43 21.82 -0.63 4.84
N PRO A 44 21.54 -0.06 3.65
CA PRO A 44 21.53 1.38 3.41
C PRO A 44 20.64 2.18 4.37
N ALA A 45 19.48 1.65 4.75
CA ALA A 45 18.58 2.32 5.68
C ALA A 45 19.17 2.45 7.10
N LEU A 46 19.85 1.40 7.58
CA LEU A 46 20.56 1.47 8.86
C LEU A 46 21.74 2.46 8.78
N GLN A 47 22.49 2.45 7.68
CA GLN A 47 23.60 3.38 7.45
C GLN A 47 23.15 4.83 7.47
N TRP A 48 22.02 5.14 6.83
CA TRP A 48 21.42 6.48 6.92
C TRP A 48 21.11 6.86 8.38
N TYR A 49 20.44 5.97 9.12
CA TYR A 49 19.98 6.26 10.49
C TYR A 49 21.13 6.55 11.46
N ILE A 50 22.23 5.79 11.39
CA ILE A 50 23.39 5.99 12.26
C ILE A 50 24.22 7.23 11.90
N ASN A 51 24.10 7.72 10.67
CA ASN A 51 24.79 8.93 10.19
C ASN A 51 23.99 10.22 10.44
N LEU A 52 22.81 10.12 11.07
CA LEU A 52 22.03 11.30 11.44
C LEU A 52 22.78 12.14 12.49
N PRO A 53 22.77 13.48 12.38
CA PRO A 53 23.43 14.32 13.36
C PRO A 53 22.87 14.10 14.77
N THR A 54 23.73 14.12 15.77
CA THR A 54 23.33 13.97 17.18
C THR A 54 22.26 15.01 17.53
N LYS A 55 21.19 14.57 18.22
CA LYS A 55 20.03 15.41 18.61
C LYS A 55 19.21 15.98 17.43
N SER A 56 19.37 15.46 16.20
CA SER A 56 18.56 15.90 15.04
C SER A 56 17.13 15.35 15.01
N ILE A 57 16.85 14.31 15.80
CA ILE A 57 15.52 13.70 15.94
C ILE A 57 14.97 14.04 17.32
N MET A 58 13.93 14.87 17.34
CA MET A 58 13.30 15.32 18.60
C MET A 58 11.95 14.66 18.89
N SER A 59 11.39 13.96 17.90
CA SER A 59 10.14 13.22 18.04
C SER A 59 10.07 12.12 16.98
N PHE A 60 9.14 11.18 17.15
CA PHE A 60 8.91 10.15 16.14
C PHE A 60 8.38 10.76 14.84
N ALA A 61 7.60 11.85 14.92
CA ALA A 61 7.15 12.59 13.75
C ALA A 61 8.32 13.19 12.95
N ALA A 62 9.30 13.79 13.63
CA ALA A 62 10.51 14.31 12.98
C ALA A 62 11.34 13.20 12.32
N LEU A 63 11.44 12.03 12.98
CA LEU A 63 12.09 10.85 12.40
C LEU A 63 11.37 10.35 11.15
N ARG A 64 10.04 10.23 11.21
CA ARG A 64 9.19 9.88 10.06
C ARG A 64 9.50 10.78 8.87
N ASP A 65 9.46 12.10 9.07
CA ASP A 65 9.64 13.06 7.98
C ASP A 65 10.99 12.91 7.29
N LYS A 66 12.06 12.87 8.07
CA LYS A 66 13.41 12.67 7.54
C LYS A 66 13.54 11.33 6.82
N PHE A 67 12.88 10.29 7.32
CA PHE A 67 12.92 8.96 6.71
C PHE A 67 12.18 8.93 5.36
N VAL A 68 10.96 9.48 5.30
CA VAL A 68 10.19 9.57 4.05
C VAL A 68 10.92 10.43 3.03
N GLU A 69 11.51 11.56 3.45
CA GLU A 69 12.32 12.41 2.59
C GLU A 69 13.54 11.66 2.03
N GLN A 70 14.28 10.94 2.88
CA GLN A 70 15.45 10.17 2.46
C GLN A 70 15.12 9.08 1.44
N PHE A 71 14.02 8.36 1.65
CA PHE A 71 13.62 7.20 0.84
C PHE A 71 12.48 7.53 -0.13
N ALA A 72 12.28 8.82 -0.44
CA ALA A 72 11.20 9.29 -1.30
C ALA A 72 11.22 8.63 -2.70
N SER A 73 12.41 8.31 -3.22
CA SER A 73 12.58 7.60 -4.49
C SER A 73 12.02 6.17 -4.50
N SER A 74 11.87 5.56 -3.32
CA SER A 74 11.32 4.21 -3.14
C SER A 74 9.83 4.22 -2.82
N ARG A 75 9.19 5.40 -2.79
CA ARG A 75 7.73 5.52 -2.61
C ARG A 75 7.03 4.93 -3.82
N ASN A 76 6.02 4.11 -3.56
CA ASN A 76 5.10 3.74 -4.60
C ASN A 76 4.37 5.00 -5.06
N LEU A 77 4.15 5.12 -6.37
CA LEU A 77 3.25 6.14 -6.88
C LEU A 77 1.86 5.88 -6.32
N GLU A 78 1.20 6.94 -5.84
CA GLU A 78 -0.18 6.86 -5.40
C GLU A 78 -1.02 6.39 -6.58
N LYS A 79 -1.68 5.24 -6.41
CA LYS A 79 -2.56 4.69 -7.43
C LYS A 79 -3.86 5.47 -7.42
N ASN A 80 -4.37 5.74 -8.61
CA ASN A 80 -5.68 6.34 -8.83
C ASN A 80 -6.65 5.28 -9.36
N SER A 81 -7.92 5.66 -9.47
CA SER A 81 -8.98 4.71 -9.89
C SER A 81 -8.80 4.19 -11.32
N ASP A 82 -8.13 4.94 -12.20
CA ASP A 82 -7.91 4.54 -13.59
C ASP A 82 -6.87 3.43 -13.72
N ASP A 83 -5.97 3.26 -12.74
CA ASP A 83 -5.00 2.14 -12.73
C ASP A 83 -5.70 0.76 -12.70
N LEU A 84 -6.96 0.69 -12.26
CA LEU A 84 -7.77 -0.53 -12.31
C LEU A 84 -8.03 -1.01 -13.74
N TYR A 85 -7.93 -0.14 -14.75
CA TYR A 85 -8.10 -0.53 -16.14
C TYR A 85 -6.99 -1.43 -16.67
N GLU A 86 -5.86 -1.50 -15.98
CA GLU A 86 -4.75 -2.39 -16.33
C GLU A 86 -4.92 -3.82 -15.79
N VAL A 87 -5.98 -4.08 -15.01
CA VAL A 87 -6.25 -5.39 -14.40
C VAL A 87 -7.20 -6.19 -15.28
N PHE A 88 -6.63 -7.11 -16.07
CA PHE A 88 -7.37 -8.01 -16.95
C PHE A 88 -7.36 -9.46 -16.45
N GLN A 89 -8.47 -10.16 -16.64
CA GLN A 89 -8.54 -11.60 -16.49
C GLN A 89 -7.78 -12.27 -17.63
N HIS A 90 -6.79 -13.10 -17.29
CA HIS A 90 -6.03 -13.83 -18.31
C HIS A 90 -6.78 -15.09 -18.77
N ARG A 91 -6.58 -15.53 -20.02
CA ARG A 91 -7.31 -16.68 -20.63
C ARG A 91 -7.31 -17.95 -19.78
N ASN A 92 -6.22 -18.22 -19.07
CA ASN A 92 -6.05 -19.42 -18.25
C ASN A 92 -6.23 -19.14 -16.74
N GLU A 93 -6.73 -17.96 -16.39
CA GLU A 93 -6.92 -17.55 -15.01
C GLU A 93 -8.37 -17.81 -14.56
N PRO A 94 -8.57 -18.61 -13.50
CA PRO A 94 -9.88 -18.77 -12.89
C PRO A 94 -10.44 -17.42 -12.44
N LEU A 95 -11.74 -17.20 -12.65
CA LEU A 95 -12.42 -15.94 -12.29
C LEU A 95 -12.15 -15.50 -10.85
N ARG A 96 -12.10 -16.44 -9.91
CA ARG A 96 -11.81 -16.16 -8.49
C ARG A 96 -10.43 -15.52 -8.29
N SER A 97 -9.42 -15.97 -9.05
CA SER A 97 -8.07 -15.41 -8.99
C SER A 97 -8.05 -13.99 -9.54
N TYR A 98 -8.78 -13.74 -10.64
CA TYR A 98 -8.95 -12.40 -11.19
C TYR A 98 -9.59 -11.45 -10.17
N ILE A 99 -10.70 -11.86 -9.56
CA ILE A 99 -11.40 -11.06 -8.54
C ILE A 99 -10.47 -10.75 -7.35
N ALA A 100 -9.67 -11.72 -6.92
CA ALA A 100 -8.71 -11.52 -5.83
C ALA A 100 -7.65 -10.45 -6.19
N ARG A 101 -7.07 -10.52 -7.40
CA ARG A 101 -6.11 -9.51 -7.88
C ARG A 101 -6.76 -8.14 -8.04
N PHE A 102 -7.94 -8.07 -8.65
CA PHE A 102 -8.67 -6.81 -8.82
C PHE A 102 -8.99 -6.15 -7.48
N ASN A 103 -9.43 -6.92 -6.48
CA ASN A 103 -9.70 -6.40 -5.14
C ASN A 103 -8.42 -5.94 -4.43
N GLN A 104 -7.30 -6.64 -4.62
CA GLN A 104 -6.01 -6.24 -4.07
C GLN A 104 -5.56 -4.89 -4.63
N GLU A 105 -5.68 -4.69 -5.94
CA GLU A 105 -5.38 -3.42 -6.60
C GLU A 105 -6.34 -2.30 -6.14
N LYS A 106 -7.64 -2.61 -6.04
CA LYS A 106 -8.66 -1.66 -5.57
C LYS A 106 -8.41 -1.17 -4.15
N VAL A 107 -8.01 -2.05 -3.22
CA VAL A 107 -7.75 -1.68 -1.81
C VAL A 107 -6.55 -0.76 -1.67
N ALA A 108 -5.62 -0.78 -2.63
CA ALA A 108 -4.44 0.09 -2.63
C ALA A 108 -4.73 1.53 -3.12
N ILE A 109 -5.94 1.82 -3.62
CA ILE A 109 -6.33 3.12 -4.18
C ILE A 109 -7.09 3.93 -3.12
N PRO A 110 -6.53 5.07 -2.65
CA PRO A 110 -7.26 6.00 -1.78
C PRO A 110 -8.49 6.56 -2.50
N GLU A 111 -9.61 6.73 -1.78
CA GLU A 111 -10.86 7.31 -2.32
C GLU A 111 -11.30 6.69 -3.67
N CYS A 112 -11.20 5.35 -3.79
CA CYS A 112 -11.49 4.64 -5.04
C CYS A 112 -12.91 4.93 -5.55
N ASN A 113 -13.00 5.48 -6.76
CA ASN A 113 -14.28 5.79 -7.41
C ASN A 113 -15.01 4.50 -7.79
N ALA A 114 -16.22 4.32 -7.24
CA ALA A 114 -17.00 3.11 -7.43
C ALA A 114 -17.42 2.88 -8.91
N ASP A 115 -17.77 3.93 -9.64
CA ASP A 115 -18.19 3.83 -11.03
C ASP A 115 -17.02 3.44 -11.95
N THR A 116 -15.86 4.06 -11.75
CA THR A 116 -14.61 3.68 -12.42
C THR A 116 -14.24 2.23 -12.10
N ALA A 117 -14.30 1.82 -10.83
CA ALA A 117 -13.98 0.45 -10.44
C ALA A 117 -14.94 -0.58 -11.06
N ILE A 118 -16.25 -0.31 -11.10
CA ILE A 118 -17.24 -1.18 -11.73
C ILE A 118 -16.99 -1.25 -13.25
N SER A 119 -16.69 -0.12 -13.88
CA SER A 119 -16.39 -0.02 -15.31
C SER A 119 -15.13 -0.80 -15.67
N ALA A 120 -14.04 -0.61 -14.93
CA ALA A 120 -12.78 -1.31 -15.08
C ALA A 120 -12.94 -2.82 -14.87
N PHE A 121 -13.65 -3.24 -13.82
CA PHE A 121 -13.92 -4.66 -13.55
C PHE A 121 -14.65 -5.32 -14.73
N LYS A 122 -15.72 -4.69 -15.24
CA LYS A 122 -16.47 -5.21 -16.39
C LYS A 122 -15.62 -5.31 -17.65
N ARG A 123 -14.76 -4.31 -17.88
CA ARG A 123 -13.84 -4.27 -19.03
C ARG A 123 -12.73 -5.32 -18.93
N GLY A 124 -12.27 -5.62 -17.71
CA GLY A 124 -11.19 -6.56 -17.45
C GLY A 124 -11.60 -8.04 -17.55
N LEU A 125 -12.90 -8.37 -17.49
CA LEU A 125 -13.39 -9.74 -17.62
C LEU A 125 -13.14 -10.33 -19.02
N LEU A 126 -12.92 -11.65 -19.08
CA LEU A 126 -12.84 -12.36 -20.35
C LEU A 126 -14.19 -12.35 -21.07
N PRO A 127 -14.25 -11.95 -22.36
CA PRO A 127 -15.49 -11.94 -23.13
C PRO A 127 -16.18 -13.31 -23.23
N GLU A 128 -15.40 -14.39 -23.24
CA GLU A 128 -15.90 -15.75 -23.33
C GLU A 128 -16.41 -16.30 -21.99
N GLY A 129 -16.10 -15.63 -20.87
CA GLY A 129 -16.45 -16.06 -19.52
C GLY A 129 -17.94 -15.93 -19.23
N ASP A 130 -18.48 -16.87 -18.44
CA ASP A 130 -19.91 -16.90 -18.10
C ASP A 130 -20.38 -15.63 -17.39
N LEU A 131 -19.54 -15.08 -16.48
CA LEU A 131 -19.88 -13.84 -15.79
C LEU A 131 -20.01 -12.65 -16.76
N TYR A 132 -19.11 -12.52 -17.73
CA TYR A 132 -19.20 -11.46 -18.75
C TYR A 132 -20.49 -11.60 -19.55
N LYS A 133 -20.80 -12.82 -20.01
CA LYS A 133 -22.02 -13.14 -20.76
C LYS A 133 -23.29 -12.82 -19.98
N GLU A 134 -23.33 -13.11 -18.68
CA GLU A 134 -24.46 -12.73 -17.82
C GLU A 134 -24.59 -11.22 -17.71
N LEU A 135 -23.49 -10.51 -17.44
CA LEU A 135 -23.51 -9.04 -17.28
C LEU A 135 -23.99 -8.30 -18.53
N ILE A 136 -23.65 -8.80 -19.74
CA ILE A 136 -24.16 -8.20 -20.98
C ILE A 136 -25.64 -8.51 -21.22
N LYS A 137 -26.14 -9.70 -20.83
CA LYS A 137 -27.57 -10.05 -20.99
C LYS A 137 -28.49 -9.11 -20.20
N TYR A 138 -28.11 -8.73 -18.98
CA TYR A 138 -28.90 -7.79 -18.18
C TYR A 138 -28.92 -6.38 -18.80
N LYS A 139 -27.86 -5.98 -19.51
CA LYS A 139 -27.80 -4.69 -20.21
C LYS A 139 -28.86 -4.59 -21.34
N TYR A 140 -29.26 -5.72 -21.93
CA TYR A 140 -30.30 -5.79 -22.97
C TYR A 140 -31.72 -6.03 -22.45
N ARG A 141 -31.91 -6.24 -21.14
CA ARG A 141 -33.24 -6.44 -20.52
C ARG A 141 -33.87 -5.17 -19.95
N THR A 142 -33.13 -4.05 -19.93
CA THR A 142 -33.55 -2.80 -19.26
C THR A 142 -33.79 -1.65 -20.25
N MET A 143 -34.03 -1.95 -21.53
CA MET A 143 -34.57 -1.02 -22.54
C MET A 143 -36.02 -1.38 -22.82
#